data_AF-V5NM11-F1
#
_entry.id   AF-V5NM11-F1
#
_cell.length_a   1.000
_cell.length_b   1.000
_cell.length_c   1.000
_cell.angle_alpha   90.00
_cell.angle_beta   90.00
_cell.angle_gamma   90.00
#
_symmetry.space_group_name_H-M   'P 1'
#
loop_
_entity.id
_entity.type
_entity.pdbx_description
1 polymer ?
#
loop_
_entity_poly.entity_id
_entity_poly.type
_entity_poly.pdbx_seq_one_letter_code
_entity_poly.pdbx_strand_id
1 'polypeptide(L)'
;MDEPATPLSVPARKEFRKFLKEYAHKNHVIFVLATHDPFLVDTDHLDEIRIVEKETEGSVIKNHFNYPLNNASKDSDFLYQIKRSLGVGQHVFHNPQKHRIIFVEGITDYCYLSAFKLYFNEREFKDNPIAFTFLPISGLKNNPNDMEETIQKLCELDNNPIVLTDDDRKDNSDPQRAKSEEFKNANEEMHDPIRILQLSDCDENFKQIEDCFSENDKKEYAKNKCKELAMAFKTRLLYSGKDDVVSEETKKNFQKLFEWIVWITNLIKC
;
A
#
# COMPACT_ATOMS: atom_id res chain seq x y z
N MET A 1 23.62 -6.71 6.79
CA MET A 1 24.50 -5.65 6.27
C MET A 1 24.17 -4.39 7.02
N ASP A 2 25.17 -3.67 7.50
CA ASP A 2 24.99 -2.43 8.27
C ASP A 2 25.41 -1.25 7.40
N GLU A 3 24.48 -0.31 7.17
CA GLU A 3 24.65 0.88 6.32
C GLU A 3 25.37 0.65 4.98
N PRO A 4 24.95 -0.32 4.16
CA PRO A 4 25.74 -0.75 3.00
C PRO A 4 25.80 0.26 1.84
N ALA A 5 24.94 1.28 1.84
CA ALA A 5 24.75 2.18 0.71
C ALA A 5 25.21 3.62 0.97
N THR A 6 25.82 3.92 2.14
CA THR A 6 26.28 5.26 2.52
C THR A 6 27.13 5.97 1.45
N PRO A 7 28.10 5.31 0.78
CA PRO A 7 28.93 6.00 -0.23
C PRO A 7 28.23 6.18 -1.58
N LEU A 8 27.03 5.62 -1.78
CA LEU A 8 26.33 5.63 -3.06
C LEU A 8 25.51 6.90 -3.25
N SER A 9 25.37 7.34 -4.51
CA SER A 9 24.42 8.39 -4.90
C SER A 9 22.97 7.91 -4.79
N VAL A 10 22.00 8.81 -4.72
CA VAL A 10 20.57 8.46 -4.61
C VAL A 10 20.12 7.47 -5.72
N PRO A 11 20.45 7.68 -7.01
CA PRO A 11 20.13 6.69 -8.05
C PRO A 11 20.83 5.34 -7.81
N ALA A 12 22.10 5.35 -7.41
CA ALA A 12 22.87 4.13 -7.17
C ALA A 12 22.34 3.33 -5.96
N ARG A 13 21.74 3.98 -4.96
CA ARG A 13 21.06 3.31 -3.83
C ARG A 13 19.84 2.51 -4.28
N LYS A 14 19.05 3.06 -5.20
CA LYS A 14 17.88 2.36 -5.79
C LYS A 14 18.32 1.14 -6.61
N GLU A 15 19.33 1.31 -7.47
CA GLU A 15 19.92 0.20 -8.23
C GLU A 15 20.55 -0.86 -7.32
N PHE A 16 21.23 -0.45 -6.25
CA PHE A 16 21.79 -1.36 -5.26
C PHE A 16 20.71 -2.22 -4.59
N ARG A 17 19.59 -1.63 -4.16
CA ARG A 17 18.45 -2.38 -3.62
C ARG A 17 17.90 -3.38 -4.65
N LYS A 18 17.68 -2.93 -5.88
CA LYS A 18 17.17 -3.79 -6.97
C LYS A 18 18.09 -4.98 -7.22
N PHE A 19 19.40 -4.74 -7.33
CA PHE A 19 20.40 -5.78 -7.49
C PHE A 19 20.37 -6.81 -6.36
N LEU A 20 20.37 -6.36 -5.10
CA LEU A 20 20.32 -7.27 -3.94
C LEU A 20 19.07 -8.15 -3.99
N LYS A 21 17.93 -7.59 -4.40
CA LYS A 21 16.67 -8.31 -4.48
C LYS A 21 16.68 -9.37 -5.59
N GLU A 22 17.11 -9.01 -6.80
CA GLU A 22 17.24 -9.97 -7.91
C GLU A 22 18.22 -11.09 -7.55
N TYR A 23 19.35 -10.75 -6.92
CA TYR A 23 20.32 -11.72 -6.45
C TYR A 23 19.74 -12.63 -5.36
N ALA A 24 18.99 -12.08 -4.41
CA ALA A 24 18.32 -12.82 -3.34
C ALA A 24 17.37 -13.89 -3.90
N HIS A 25 16.48 -13.49 -4.82
CA HIS A 25 15.53 -14.42 -5.42
C HIS A 25 16.22 -15.48 -6.28
N LYS A 26 17.21 -15.10 -7.09
CA LYS A 26 17.93 -16.03 -7.97
C LYS A 26 18.75 -17.07 -7.21
N ASN A 27 19.33 -16.69 -6.07
CA ASN A 27 20.26 -17.55 -5.31
C ASN A 27 19.64 -18.12 -4.03
N HIS A 28 18.34 -17.89 -3.79
CA HIS A 28 17.64 -18.32 -2.58
C HIS A 28 18.32 -17.85 -1.28
N VAL A 29 18.82 -16.60 -1.28
CA VAL A 29 19.45 -15.97 -0.11
C VAL A 29 18.59 -14.84 0.42
N ILE A 30 18.67 -14.57 1.73
CA ILE A 30 17.98 -13.45 2.37
C ILE A 30 19.03 -12.43 2.81
N PHE A 31 18.88 -11.19 2.36
CA PHE A 31 19.64 -10.07 2.88
C PHE A 31 18.82 -9.34 3.95
N VAL A 32 19.41 -9.16 5.13
CA VAL A 32 18.88 -8.28 6.18
C VAL A 32 19.74 -7.03 6.22
N LEU A 33 19.14 -5.87 5.98
CA LEU A 33 19.80 -4.57 5.96
C LEU A 33 19.33 -3.76 7.16
N ALA A 34 20.28 -3.18 7.90
CA ALA A 34 20.03 -2.12 8.86
C ALA A 34 20.51 -0.80 8.24
N THR A 35 19.64 0.21 8.21
CA THR A 35 19.97 1.50 7.62
C THR A 35 19.09 2.62 8.16
N HIS A 36 19.67 3.80 8.30
CA HIS A 36 18.99 5.08 8.50
C HIS A 36 18.73 5.81 7.17
N ASP A 37 19.10 5.23 6.03
CA ASP A 37 19.00 5.85 4.72
C ASP A 37 17.57 5.75 4.15
N PRO A 38 16.84 6.88 4.05
CA PRO A 38 15.52 6.88 3.44
C PRO A 38 15.51 6.37 1.99
N PHE A 39 16.59 6.56 1.23
CA PHE A 39 16.59 6.24 -0.20
C PHE A 39 16.70 4.73 -0.48
N LEU A 40 16.91 3.92 0.56
CA LEU A 40 16.78 2.47 0.49
C LEU A 40 15.35 2.00 0.75
N VAL A 41 14.41 2.88 1.12
CA VAL A 41 12.98 2.56 1.26
C VAL A 41 12.30 2.65 -0.11
N ASP A 42 11.48 1.64 -0.41
CA ASP A 42 10.71 1.52 -1.64
C ASP A 42 9.25 1.30 -1.26
N THR A 43 8.39 2.19 -1.74
CA THR A 43 6.97 2.15 -1.44
C THR A 43 6.22 1.03 -2.14
N ASP A 44 6.80 0.44 -3.19
CA ASP A 44 6.24 -0.75 -3.80
C ASP A 44 6.69 -2.02 -3.07
N HIS A 45 7.49 -1.90 -2.00
CA HIS A 45 7.99 -3.01 -1.16
C HIS A 45 8.01 -2.68 0.35
N LEU A 46 6.95 -2.04 0.86
CA LEU A 46 6.76 -1.72 2.29
C LEU A 46 6.61 -2.97 3.16
N ASP A 47 6.16 -4.07 2.58
CA ASP A 47 6.01 -5.36 3.26
C ASP A 47 7.33 -5.96 3.75
N GLU A 48 8.46 -5.53 3.15
CA GLU A 48 9.83 -5.93 3.51
C GLU A 48 10.41 -5.09 4.64
N ILE A 49 9.83 -3.92 4.92
CA ILE A 49 10.42 -2.94 5.83
C ILE A 49 10.13 -3.33 7.27
N ARG A 50 11.12 -3.09 8.13
CA ARG A 50 11.03 -3.32 9.57
C ARG A 50 11.48 -2.07 10.31
N ILE A 51 10.56 -1.38 11.00
CA ILE A 51 10.95 -0.23 11.83
C ILE A 51 11.40 -0.77 13.18
N VAL A 52 12.57 -0.32 13.62
CA VAL A 52 13.09 -0.64 14.94
C VAL A 52 13.07 0.64 15.76
N GLU A 53 12.33 0.62 16.87
CA GLU A 53 12.31 1.71 17.83
C GLU A 53 13.02 1.29 19.12
N LYS A 54 13.71 2.25 19.75
CA LYS A 54 14.27 2.06 21.08
C LYS A 54 13.18 2.32 22.13
N GLU A 55 13.01 1.37 23.03
CA GLU A 55 12.15 1.49 24.21
C GLU A 55 13.00 1.41 25.49
N THR A 56 12.37 1.57 26.66
CA THR A 56 13.05 1.63 27.97
C THR A 56 13.89 0.40 28.28
N GLU A 57 13.47 -0.78 27.82
CA GLU A 57 14.13 -2.07 28.12
C GLU A 57 14.64 -2.81 26.88
N GLY A 58 14.86 -2.10 25.76
CA GLY A 58 15.43 -2.72 24.56
C GLY A 58 14.99 -2.06 23.26
N SER A 59 14.89 -2.87 22.21
CA SER A 59 14.40 -2.45 20.90
C SER A 59 13.19 -3.28 20.51
N VAL A 60 12.15 -2.60 20.04
CA VAL A 60 10.92 -3.24 19.58
C VAL A 60 10.78 -2.99 18.08
N ILE A 61 10.39 -4.05 17.38
CA ILE A 61 10.08 -3.95 15.96
C ILE A 61 8.61 -3.54 15.82
N LYS A 62 8.36 -2.36 15.25
CA LYS A 62 7.02 -1.83 14.99
C LYS A 62 6.66 -1.97 13.51
N ASN A 63 6.25 -3.18 13.12
CA ASN A 63 5.78 -3.48 11.75
C ASN A 63 4.27 -3.54 11.61
N HIS A 64 3.61 -3.27 12.72
CA HIS A 64 2.21 -2.97 12.66
C HIS A 64 2.13 -1.65 11.92
N PHE A 65 1.69 -1.72 10.66
CA PHE A 65 0.99 -0.58 10.05
C PHE A 65 -0.09 -0.07 11.03
N ASN A 66 -0.50 -0.90 12.01
CA ASN A 66 -1.38 -0.60 13.14
C ASN A 66 -0.70 0.24 14.22
N TYR A 67 0.13 1.20 13.84
CA TYR A 67 0.43 2.25 14.79
C TYR A 67 -0.89 2.97 15.05
N PRO A 68 -1.36 3.06 16.31
CA PRO A 68 -2.37 4.04 16.63
C PRO A 68 -1.74 5.36 16.22
N LEU A 69 -2.30 5.94 15.16
CA LEU A 69 -2.14 7.33 14.82
C LEU A 69 -2.58 8.12 16.06
N ASN A 70 -1.84 8.14 17.18
CA ASN A 70 -2.20 8.83 18.42
C ASN A 70 -1.10 9.80 18.86
N ASN A 71 0.02 9.88 18.12
CA ASN A 71 1.14 10.75 18.50
C ASN A 71 1.87 11.29 17.27
N ALA A 72 1.29 12.29 16.60
CA ALA A 72 1.92 13.05 15.52
C ALA A 72 3.21 13.80 15.94
N SER A 73 3.50 13.86 17.24
CA SER A 73 4.69 14.51 17.81
C SER A 73 5.95 13.63 17.84
N LYS A 74 5.84 12.33 17.53
CA LYS A 74 7.02 11.47 17.42
C LYS A 74 7.41 11.31 15.95
N ASP A 75 8.66 11.66 15.63
CA ASP A 75 9.38 11.32 14.38
C ASP A 75 9.35 9.81 14.01
N SER A 76 8.68 8.97 14.79
CA SER A 76 8.67 7.51 14.66
C SER A 76 7.44 6.95 13.95
N ASP A 77 6.49 7.79 13.55
CA ASP A 77 5.35 7.35 12.72
C ASP A 77 5.87 6.80 11.37
N PHE A 78 5.52 5.54 11.09
CA PHE A 78 5.91 4.85 9.86
C PHE A 78 5.50 5.61 8.60
N LEU A 79 4.28 6.18 8.59
CA LEU A 79 3.80 6.94 7.45
C LEU A 79 4.56 8.25 7.30
N TYR A 80 4.94 8.88 8.41
CA TYR A 80 5.82 10.05 8.40
C TYR A 80 7.23 9.71 7.93
N GLN A 81 7.78 8.56 8.32
CA GLN A 81 9.09 8.09 7.85
C GLN A 81 9.07 7.70 6.38
N ILE A 82 7.99 7.08 5.89
CA ILE A 82 7.77 6.89 4.45
C ILE A 82 7.66 8.24 3.75
N LYS A 83 6.91 9.20 4.30
CA LYS A 83 6.79 10.55 3.74
C LYS A 83 8.14 11.24 3.63
N ARG A 84 8.99 11.12 4.66
CA ARG A 84 10.38 11.61 4.64
C ARG A 84 11.22 10.87 3.61
N SER A 85 11.07 9.55 3.49
CA SER A 85 11.86 8.75 2.55
C SER A 85 11.50 8.96 1.09
N LEU A 86 10.23 9.23 0.86
CA LEU A 86 9.67 9.70 -0.38
C LEU A 86 10.03 11.17 -0.71
N GLY A 87 10.73 11.89 0.18
CA GLY A 87 11.14 13.28 -0.06
C GLY A 87 9.97 14.26 -0.06
N VAL A 88 8.81 13.91 0.51
CA VAL A 88 7.61 14.77 0.53
C VAL A 88 7.84 16.03 1.38
N GLY A 89 8.75 15.99 2.36
CA GLY A 89 9.19 17.17 3.12
C GLY A 89 10.23 18.05 2.40
N GLN A 90 10.76 17.59 1.27
CA GLN A 90 11.75 18.30 0.45
C GLN A 90 11.38 18.12 -1.02
N HIS A 91 10.30 18.74 -1.51
CA HIS A 91 9.95 19.13 -2.90
C HIS A 91 10.50 18.34 -4.13
N VAL A 92 11.04 17.14 -4.02
CA VAL A 92 11.92 16.54 -5.04
C VAL A 92 11.27 15.33 -5.72
N PHE A 93 10.26 14.69 -5.11
CA PHE A 93 9.62 13.50 -5.72
C PHE A 93 8.08 13.48 -5.71
N HIS A 94 7.42 14.40 -5.01
CA HIS A 94 5.95 14.50 -5.02
C HIS A 94 5.49 15.70 -5.83
N ASN A 95 5.31 15.50 -7.13
CA ASN A 95 4.36 16.30 -7.88
C ASN A 95 3.05 15.51 -7.93
N PRO A 96 2.00 15.88 -7.18
CA PRO A 96 0.70 15.20 -7.19
C PRO A 96 0.05 15.13 -8.58
N GLN A 97 0.43 16.02 -9.50
CA GLN A 97 0.01 15.97 -10.90
C GLN A 97 0.70 14.85 -11.69
N LYS A 98 1.87 14.40 -11.24
CA LYS A 98 2.66 13.33 -11.87
C LYS A 98 2.57 12.00 -11.13
N HIS A 99 2.43 11.98 -9.80
CA HIS A 99 2.38 10.77 -8.99
C HIS A 99 1.41 10.92 -7.81
N ARG A 100 0.47 9.98 -7.64
CA ARG A 100 -0.55 10.05 -6.58
C ARG A 100 -0.35 9.00 -5.48
N ILE A 101 -0.76 9.32 -4.27
CA ILE A 101 -0.87 8.36 -3.17
C ILE A 101 -2.32 7.88 -3.08
N ILE A 102 -2.51 6.58 -2.96
CA ILE A 102 -3.81 5.95 -2.69
C ILE A 102 -3.67 5.17 -1.40
N PHE A 103 -4.43 5.57 -0.39
CA PHE A 103 -4.47 4.88 0.88
C PHE A 103 -5.38 3.65 0.78
N VAL A 104 -5.00 2.54 1.39
CA VAL A 104 -5.76 1.28 1.38
C VAL A 104 -5.92 0.78 2.80
N GLU A 105 -6.99 0.06 3.11
CA GLU A 105 -7.27 -0.35 4.49
C GLU A 105 -6.11 -1.17 5.08
N GLY A 106 -5.74 -2.27 4.45
CA GLY A 106 -4.82 -3.25 5.04
C GLY A 106 -3.49 -3.40 4.33
N ILE A 107 -2.54 -4.00 5.04
CA ILE A 107 -1.29 -4.49 4.44
C ILE A 107 -1.55 -5.61 3.41
N THR A 108 -2.62 -6.39 3.59
CA THR A 108 -3.03 -7.43 2.64
C THR A 108 -3.43 -6.81 1.31
N ASP A 109 -4.31 -5.80 1.34
CA ASP A 109 -4.76 -5.03 0.17
C ASP A 109 -3.56 -4.39 -0.53
N TYR A 110 -2.69 -3.75 0.24
CA TYR A 110 -1.43 -3.21 -0.25
C TYR A 110 -0.60 -4.28 -0.97
N CYS A 111 -0.44 -5.49 -0.41
CA CYS A 111 0.36 -6.54 -1.00
C CYS A 111 -0.22 -6.98 -2.35
N TYR A 112 -1.53 -7.20 -2.47
CA TYR A 112 -2.16 -7.56 -3.73
C TYR A 112 -2.04 -6.44 -4.77
N LEU A 113 -2.41 -5.22 -4.40
CA LEU A 113 -2.40 -4.08 -5.29
C LEU A 113 -0.98 -3.73 -5.74
N SER A 114 0.01 -3.67 -4.84
CA SER A 114 1.40 -3.42 -5.23
C SER A 114 1.99 -4.55 -6.08
N ALA A 115 1.60 -5.81 -5.85
CA ALA A 115 2.01 -6.93 -6.69
C ALA A 115 1.50 -6.75 -8.13
N PHE A 116 0.20 -6.51 -8.31
CA PHE A 116 -0.39 -6.31 -9.65
C PHE A 116 0.10 -5.04 -10.32
N LYS A 117 0.30 -3.94 -9.57
CA LYS A 117 0.91 -2.71 -10.09
C LYS A 117 2.26 -3.01 -10.75
N LEU A 118 3.15 -3.69 -10.03
CA LEU A 118 4.48 -4.03 -10.53
C LEU A 118 4.39 -5.02 -11.70
N TYR A 119 3.54 -6.05 -11.58
CA TYR A 119 3.29 -7.03 -12.63
C TYR A 119 2.88 -6.37 -13.95
N PHE A 120 1.94 -5.42 -13.92
CA PHE A 120 1.46 -4.74 -15.13
C PHE A 120 2.45 -3.67 -15.62
N ASN A 121 3.19 -3.00 -14.74
CA ASN A 121 4.22 -2.02 -15.13
C ASN A 121 5.38 -2.66 -15.92
N GLU A 122 5.65 -3.95 -15.73
CA GLU A 122 6.65 -4.68 -16.53
C GLU A 122 6.11 -5.20 -17.87
N ARG A 123 4.77 -5.16 -18.05
CA ARG A 123 4.04 -5.75 -19.17
C ARG A 123 3.16 -4.69 -19.85
N GLU A 124 1.89 -4.61 -19.48
CA GLU A 124 0.83 -3.83 -20.12
C GLU A 124 1.07 -2.30 -20.04
N PHE A 125 1.67 -1.83 -18.94
CA PHE A 125 1.95 -0.40 -18.69
C PHE A 125 3.44 -0.04 -18.82
N LYS A 126 4.23 -0.82 -19.58
CA LYS A 126 5.68 -0.61 -19.69
C LYS A 126 6.09 0.78 -20.17
N ASP A 127 5.39 1.31 -21.17
CA ASP A 127 5.68 2.63 -21.76
C ASP A 127 5.04 3.79 -20.98
N ASN A 128 4.00 3.50 -20.19
CA ASN A 128 3.32 4.47 -19.36
C ASN A 128 2.99 3.87 -17.99
N PRO A 129 4.00 3.74 -17.10
CA PRO A 129 3.84 3.08 -15.82
C PRO A 129 2.75 3.73 -14.97
N ILE A 130 2.04 2.89 -14.21
CA ILE A 130 1.03 3.33 -13.25
C ILE A 130 1.67 4.28 -12.23
N ALA A 131 1.30 5.55 -12.32
CA ALA A 131 1.89 6.64 -11.56
C ALA A 131 1.16 6.91 -10.24
N PHE A 132 0.81 5.86 -9.51
CA PHE A 132 0.36 5.98 -8.13
C PHE A 132 0.99 4.92 -7.24
N THR A 133 1.04 5.20 -5.94
CA THR A 133 1.57 4.33 -4.90
C THR A 133 0.47 4.04 -3.89
N PHE A 134 0.38 2.78 -3.46
CA PHE A 134 -0.51 2.38 -2.39
C PHE A 134 0.17 2.53 -1.03
N LEU A 135 -0.53 3.11 -0.04
CA LEU A 135 -0.07 3.17 1.35
C LEU A 135 -1.14 2.57 2.27
N PRO A 136 -0.84 1.52 3.06
CA PRO A 136 -1.81 0.93 3.97
C PRO A 136 -2.04 1.82 5.22
N ILE A 137 -3.30 2.01 5.61
CA ILE A 137 -3.73 2.81 6.79
C ILE A 137 -4.16 1.97 7.99
N SER A 138 -3.91 0.67 7.89
CA SER A 138 -4.02 -0.29 8.98
C SER A 138 -5.40 -0.50 9.58
N GLY A 139 -6.36 -0.61 8.68
CA GLY A 139 -7.76 -0.87 8.92
C GLY A 139 -8.49 0.41 9.29
N LEU A 140 -9.75 0.47 8.88
CA LEU A 140 -10.67 1.46 9.40
C LEU A 140 -10.85 1.21 10.90
N LYS A 141 -10.76 2.30 11.68
CA LYS A 141 -10.91 2.26 13.14
C LYS A 141 -12.36 1.90 13.51
N ASN A 142 -12.62 1.65 14.78
CA ASN A 142 -13.93 1.14 15.24
C ASN A 142 -14.71 2.17 16.07
N ASN A 143 -14.25 3.41 16.12
CA ASN A 143 -15.00 4.51 16.72
C ASN A 143 -14.81 5.79 15.87
N PRO A 144 -15.81 6.69 15.86
CA PRO A 144 -15.78 7.90 15.03
C PRO A 144 -14.58 8.82 15.30
N ASN A 145 -14.20 9.02 16.57
CA ASN A 145 -13.08 9.91 16.91
C ASN A 145 -11.75 9.44 16.30
N ASP A 146 -11.47 8.15 16.34
CA ASP A 146 -10.27 7.56 15.75
C ASP A 146 -10.32 7.61 14.20
N MET A 147 -11.53 7.58 13.61
CA MET A 147 -11.72 7.76 12.16
C MET A 147 -11.45 9.21 11.75
N GLU A 148 -11.97 10.19 12.49
CA GLU A 148 -11.67 11.62 12.30
C GLU A 148 -10.17 11.89 12.43
N GLU A 149 -9.52 11.36 13.47
CA GLU A 149 -8.06 11.49 13.64
C GLU A 149 -7.30 10.85 12.48
N THR A 150 -7.79 9.72 11.96
CA THR A 150 -7.23 9.09 10.76
C THR A 150 -7.36 10.04 9.55
N ILE A 151 -8.55 10.58 9.29
CA ILE A 151 -8.79 11.50 8.17
C ILE A 151 -7.89 12.74 8.26
N GLN A 152 -7.79 13.37 9.44
CA GLN A 152 -6.92 14.52 9.67
C GLN A 152 -5.47 14.21 9.29
N LYS A 153 -4.97 13.03 9.66
CA LYS A 153 -3.59 12.64 9.37
C LYS A 153 -3.37 12.29 7.92
N LEU A 154 -4.37 11.75 7.24
CA LEU A 154 -4.30 11.60 5.79
C LEU A 154 -4.13 12.97 5.12
N CYS A 155 -4.85 14.00 5.57
CA CYS A 155 -4.68 15.39 5.11
C CYS A 155 -3.31 15.98 5.46
N GLU A 156 -2.70 15.59 6.59
CA GLU A 156 -1.31 15.96 6.90
C GLU A 156 -0.31 15.27 5.97
N LEU A 157 -0.59 14.06 5.51
CA LEU A 157 0.32 13.25 4.68
C LEU A 157 0.26 13.65 3.20
N ASP A 158 -0.94 13.91 2.67
CA ASP A 158 -1.18 14.30 1.28
C ASP A 158 -2.20 15.45 1.20
N ASN A 159 -1.99 16.39 0.27
CA ASN A 159 -2.88 17.55 0.14
C ASN A 159 -4.27 17.19 -0.40
N ASN A 160 -4.42 16.06 -1.10
CA ASN A 160 -5.69 15.58 -1.65
C ASN A 160 -5.81 14.06 -1.46
N PRO A 161 -5.98 13.59 -0.21
CA PRO A 161 -5.96 12.17 0.11
C PRO A 161 -7.06 11.41 -0.64
N ILE A 162 -6.69 10.24 -1.16
CA ILE A 162 -7.64 9.28 -1.69
C ILE A 162 -7.52 8.00 -0.86
N VAL A 163 -8.63 7.51 -0.34
CA VAL A 163 -8.72 6.20 0.31
C VAL A 163 -9.53 5.27 -0.57
N LEU A 164 -9.00 4.08 -0.86
CA LEU A 164 -9.71 2.97 -1.47
C LEU A 164 -10.17 2.03 -0.36
N THR A 165 -11.48 1.88 -0.19
CA THR A 165 -12.08 1.06 0.88
C THR A 165 -12.78 -0.17 0.32
N ASP A 166 -12.87 -1.21 1.14
CA ASP A 166 -13.81 -2.30 0.94
C ASP A 166 -15.24 -1.74 0.97
N ASP A 167 -16.16 -2.48 0.37
CA ASP A 167 -17.59 -2.29 0.51
C ASP A 167 -18.15 -3.19 1.61
N ASP A 168 -19.21 -2.66 2.19
CA ASP A 168 -20.11 -3.34 3.09
C ASP A 168 -20.63 -4.68 2.55
N ARG A 169 -20.37 -5.76 3.29
CA ARG A 169 -21.03 -7.05 3.03
C ARG A 169 -22.51 -6.98 3.44
N LYS A 170 -23.40 -7.58 2.64
CA LYS A 170 -24.85 -7.61 2.90
C LYS A 170 -25.27 -8.40 4.15
N ASP A 171 -24.36 -9.10 4.81
CA ASP A 171 -24.69 -9.81 6.05
C ASP A 171 -24.65 -8.84 7.24
N ASN A 172 -25.78 -8.71 7.93
CA ASN A 172 -25.98 -7.80 9.07
C ASN A 172 -25.16 -8.19 10.32
N SER A 173 -24.28 -9.18 10.21
CA SER A 173 -23.39 -9.68 11.26
C SER A 173 -21.92 -9.36 11.01
N ASP A 174 -21.55 -8.78 9.85
CA ASP A 174 -20.16 -8.50 9.52
C ASP A 174 -19.69 -7.20 10.21
N PRO A 175 -18.75 -7.25 11.16
CA PRO A 175 -18.20 -6.06 11.82
C PRO A 175 -17.50 -5.11 10.84
N GLN A 176 -17.17 -5.57 9.62
CA GLN A 176 -16.55 -4.75 8.59
C GLN A 176 -17.56 -3.80 7.92
N ARG A 177 -18.84 -4.18 7.87
CA ARG A 177 -19.95 -3.38 7.32
C ARG A 177 -20.20 -2.08 8.11
N ALA A 178 -20.02 -2.12 9.42
CA ALA A 178 -20.17 -0.92 10.23
C ALA A 178 -19.10 0.12 9.88
N LYS A 179 -17.88 -0.33 9.52
CA LYS A 179 -16.71 0.56 9.48
C LYS A 179 -16.58 1.40 8.22
N SER A 180 -16.91 0.87 7.04
CA SER A 180 -16.79 1.65 5.79
C SER A 180 -17.82 2.79 5.77
N GLU A 181 -19.08 2.50 6.10
CA GLU A 181 -20.12 3.53 6.16
C GLU A 181 -19.90 4.51 7.33
N GLU A 182 -19.47 4.04 8.52
CA GLU A 182 -19.07 4.94 9.60
C GLU A 182 -17.90 5.84 9.19
N PHE A 183 -16.91 5.33 8.46
CA PHE A 183 -15.78 6.13 7.97
C PHE A 183 -16.20 7.19 6.95
N LYS A 184 -17.16 6.86 6.07
CA LYS A 184 -17.77 7.85 5.17
C LYS A 184 -18.53 8.93 5.94
N ASN A 185 -19.37 8.53 6.89
CA ASN A 185 -20.14 9.47 7.70
C ASN A 185 -19.20 10.41 8.47
N ALA A 186 -18.16 9.87 9.10
CA ALA A 186 -17.13 10.67 9.76
C ALA A 186 -16.46 11.63 8.78
N ASN A 187 -16.17 11.18 7.55
CA ASN A 187 -15.60 12.03 6.51
C ASN A 187 -16.55 13.16 6.04
N GLU A 188 -17.84 12.89 5.90
CA GLU A 188 -18.84 13.90 5.53
C GLU A 188 -19.03 14.98 6.60
N GLU A 189 -18.79 14.64 7.87
CA GLU A 189 -18.84 15.57 9.00
C GLU A 189 -17.57 16.44 9.13
N MET A 190 -16.48 16.10 8.43
CA MET A 190 -15.24 16.87 8.44
C MET A 190 -15.40 18.22 7.71
N HIS A 191 -14.72 19.25 8.23
CA HIS A 191 -14.64 20.55 7.56
C HIS A 191 -14.02 20.43 6.16
N ASP A 192 -12.97 19.63 6.02
CA ASP A 192 -12.27 19.34 4.77
C ASP A 192 -12.33 17.83 4.49
N PRO A 193 -13.39 17.33 3.83
CA PRO A 193 -13.54 15.90 3.54
C PRO A 193 -12.48 15.43 2.53
N ILE A 194 -12.02 14.19 2.73
CA ILE A 194 -11.14 13.47 1.80
C ILE A 194 -11.95 12.70 0.77
N ARG A 195 -11.26 12.20 -0.27
CA ARG A 195 -11.90 11.36 -1.29
C ARG A 195 -11.88 9.90 -0.85
N ILE A 196 -13.05 9.30 -0.80
CA ILE A 196 -13.22 7.86 -0.59
C ILE A 196 -13.67 7.24 -1.91
N LEU A 197 -12.99 6.17 -2.32
CA LEU A 197 -13.30 5.34 -3.48
C LEU A 197 -13.74 3.98 -2.97
N GLN A 198 -14.92 3.52 -3.37
CA GLN A 198 -15.36 2.16 -3.06
C GLN A 198 -15.10 1.24 -4.25
N LEU A 199 -14.83 -0.04 -3.96
CA LEU A 199 -14.58 -1.03 -5.00
C LEU A 199 -15.82 -1.26 -5.87
N SER A 200 -17.01 -1.15 -5.28
CA SER A 200 -18.26 -1.35 -6.01
C SER A 200 -18.58 -0.25 -7.02
N ASP A 201 -17.96 0.92 -6.89
CA ASP A 201 -18.01 1.98 -7.90
C ASP A 201 -17.25 1.60 -9.19
N CYS A 202 -16.30 0.66 -9.10
CA CYS A 202 -15.58 0.10 -10.25
C CYS A 202 -16.35 -1.08 -10.88
N ASP A 203 -16.79 -2.02 -10.04
CA ASP A 203 -17.60 -3.18 -10.44
C ASP A 203 -18.47 -3.60 -9.27
N GLU A 204 -19.78 -3.74 -9.47
CA GLU A 204 -20.71 -4.09 -8.40
C GLU A 204 -20.38 -5.40 -7.68
N ASN A 205 -19.61 -6.30 -8.32
CA ASN A 205 -19.15 -7.56 -7.78
C ASN A 205 -17.88 -7.43 -6.91
N PHE A 206 -17.14 -6.33 -7.01
CA PHE A 206 -15.98 -6.07 -6.17
C PHE A 206 -16.46 -5.46 -4.86
N LYS A 207 -16.55 -6.27 -3.81
CA LYS A 207 -16.80 -5.79 -2.44
C LYS A 207 -15.53 -5.70 -1.62
N GLN A 208 -14.54 -6.52 -1.92
CA GLN A 208 -13.21 -6.47 -1.32
C GLN A 208 -12.15 -6.66 -2.39
N ILE A 209 -10.91 -6.31 -2.08
CA ILE A 209 -9.79 -6.56 -3.01
C ILE A 209 -9.70 -8.05 -3.36
N GLU A 210 -10.04 -8.94 -2.43
CA GLU A 210 -10.09 -10.38 -2.68
C GLU A 210 -11.14 -10.81 -3.71
N ASP A 211 -12.16 -10.00 -3.99
CA ASP A 211 -13.16 -10.28 -5.03
C ASP A 211 -12.65 -10.01 -6.45
N CYS A 212 -11.49 -9.37 -6.59
CA CYS A 212 -10.80 -9.27 -7.88
C CYS A 212 -10.19 -10.61 -8.31
N PHE A 213 -10.00 -11.57 -7.40
CA PHE A 213 -9.50 -12.90 -7.73
C PHE A 213 -10.62 -13.80 -8.26
N SER A 214 -10.29 -14.63 -9.26
CA SER A 214 -11.15 -15.75 -9.66
C SER A 214 -11.39 -16.68 -8.46
N GLU A 215 -12.48 -17.45 -8.49
CA GLU A 215 -12.82 -18.39 -7.41
C GLU A 215 -11.70 -19.38 -7.06
N ASN A 216 -10.90 -19.79 -8.05
CA ASN A 216 -9.78 -20.70 -7.82
C ASN A 216 -8.58 -19.97 -7.21
N ASP A 217 -8.19 -18.82 -7.79
CA ASP A 217 -7.07 -18.03 -7.29
C ASP A 217 -7.36 -17.50 -5.88
N LYS A 218 -8.62 -17.14 -5.60
CA LYS A 218 -9.07 -16.68 -4.28
C LYS A 218 -8.90 -17.77 -3.24
N LYS A 219 -9.22 -19.03 -3.56
CA LYS A 219 -9.01 -20.17 -2.66
C LYS A 219 -7.54 -20.45 -2.37
N GLU A 220 -6.67 -20.23 -3.35
CA GLU A 220 -5.23 -20.45 -3.22
C GLU A 220 -4.54 -19.32 -2.45
N TYR A 221 -4.85 -18.07 -2.79
CA TYR A 221 -4.06 -16.92 -2.35
C TYR A 221 -4.78 -15.99 -1.37
N ALA A 222 -6.12 -15.96 -1.38
CA ALA A 222 -6.92 -14.93 -0.69
C ALA A 222 -8.01 -15.50 0.23
N LYS A 223 -7.93 -16.78 0.63
CA LYS A 223 -8.96 -17.45 1.45
C LYS A 223 -9.06 -16.89 2.86
N ASN A 224 -7.93 -16.50 3.45
CA ASN A 224 -7.83 -15.89 4.78
C ASN A 224 -7.01 -14.60 4.66
N LYS A 225 -7.50 -13.49 5.22
CA LYS A 225 -6.70 -12.25 5.34
C LYS A 225 -5.51 -12.51 6.26
N CYS A 226 -4.39 -12.94 5.67
CA CYS A 226 -3.13 -13.24 6.35
C CYS A 226 -1.99 -12.53 5.59
N LYS A 227 -1.26 -11.68 6.31
CA LYS A 227 -0.20 -10.85 5.75
C LYS A 227 0.88 -11.69 5.08
N GLU A 228 1.28 -12.80 5.71
CA GLU A 228 2.35 -13.68 5.24
C GLU A 228 1.97 -14.33 3.91
N LEU A 229 0.71 -14.74 3.75
CA LEU A 229 0.21 -15.30 2.48
C LEU A 229 0.20 -14.25 1.37
N ALA A 230 -0.24 -13.03 1.65
CA ALA A 230 -0.24 -11.94 0.67
C ALA A 230 1.18 -11.54 0.24
N MET A 231 2.14 -11.54 1.17
CA MET A 231 3.56 -11.32 0.87
C MET A 231 4.16 -12.44 0.01
N ALA A 232 3.83 -13.70 0.34
CA ALA A 232 4.26 -14.86 -0.43
C ALA A 232 3.68 -14.83 -1.85
N PHE A 233 2.39 -14.46 -1.98
CA PHE A 233 1.74 -14.25 -3.27
C PHE A 233 2.47 -13.18 -4.10
N LYS A 234 2.72 -12.00 -3.53
CA LYS A 234 3.46 -10.93 -4.20
C LYS A 234 4.82 -11.39 -4.72
N THR A 235 5.57 -12.12 -3.90
CA THR A 235 6.85 -12.71 -4.30
C THR A 235 6.69 -13.70 -5.45
N ARG A 236 5.68 -14.58 -5.39
CA ARG A 236 5.40 -15.58 -6.43
C ARG A 236 5.00 -14.92 -7.76
N LEU A 237 4.13 -13.91 -7.72
CA LEU A 237 3.65 -13.21 -8.90
C LEU A 237 4.80 -12.50 -9.64
N LEU A 238 5.73 -11.88 -8.90
CA LEU A 238 6.82 -11.11 -9.48
C LEU A 238 8.05 -11.95 -9.88
N TYR A 239 8.37 -13.00 -9.13
CA TYR A 239 9.66 -13.69 -9.26
C TYR A 239 9.59 -15.18 -9.61
N SER A 240 8.40 -15.75 -9.82
CA SER A 240 8.31 -17.17 -10.23
C SER A 240 8.85 -17.46 -11.63
N GLY A 241 9.02 -16.41 -12.46
CA GLY A 241 9.37 -16.54 -13.88
C GLY A 241 8.27 -17.17 -14.73
N LYS A 242 7.08 -17.41 -14.16
CA LYS A 242 5.92 -17.96 -14.84
C LYS A 242 4.84 -16.90 -14.99
N ASP A 243 4.18 -16.89 -16.15
CA ASP A 243 3.07 -15.96 -16.40
C ASP A 243 1.71 -16.54 -15.96
N ASP A 244 1.66 -17.82 -15.60
CA ASP A 244 0.45 -18.58 -15.23
C ASP A 244 0.21 -18.64 -13.72
N VAL A 245 0.81 -17.74 -12.92
CA VAL A 245 0.65 -17.71 -11.46
C VAL A 245 -0.81 -17.52 -11.04
N VAL A 246 -1.56 -16.74 -11.83
CA VAL A 246 -2.98 -16.46 -11.65
C VAL A 246 -3.71 -16.62 -12.98
N SER A 247 -5.02 -16.86 -12.91
CA SER A 247 -5.87 -16.93 -14.09
C SER A 247 -5.96 -15.60 -14.85
N GLU A 248 -6.31 -15.69 -16.14
CA GLU A 248 -6.61 -14.52 -16.97
C GLU A 248 -7.81 -13.70 -16.47
N GLU A 249 -8.76 -14.35 -15.77
CA GLU A 249 -9.88 -13.67 -15.11
C GLU A 249 -9.37 -12.72 -14.02
N THR A 250 -8.52 -13.23 -13.11
CA THR A 250 -7.90 -12.40 -12.06
C THR A 250 -7.11 -11.24 -12.66
N LYS A 251 -6.29 -11.48 -13.70
CA LYS A 251 -5.53 -10.42 -14.38
C LYS A 251 -6.45 -9.33 -14.92
N LYS A 252 -7.54 -9.70 -15.62
CA LYS A 252 -8.50 -8.75 -16.18
C LYS A 252 -9.24 -7.95 -15.11
N ASN A 253 -9.62 -8.59 -14.01
CA ASN A 253 -10.30 -7.92 -12.90
C ASN A 253 -9.40 -6.86 -12.26
N PHE A 254 -8.14 -7.20 -11.95
CA PHE A 254 -7.18 -6.23 -11.44
C PHE A 254 -6.87 -5.16 -12.49
N GLN A 255 -6.68 -5.50 -13.76
CA GLN A 255 -6.45 -4.51 -14.80
C GLN A 255 -7.62 -3.50 -14.88
N LYS A 256 -8.86 -3.98 -14.85
CA LYS A 256 -10.06 -3.13 -14.81
C LYS A 256 -10.05 -2.18 -13.61
N LEU A 257 -9.72 -2.69 -12.41
CA LEU A 257 -9.61 -1.87 -11.20
C LEU A 257 -8.54 -0.77 -11.37
N PHE A 258 -7.38 -1.10 -11.91
CA PHE A 258 -6.30 -0.15 -12.13
C PHE A 258 -6.65 0.92 -13.17
N GLU A 259 -7.26 0.53 -14.29
CA GLU A 259 -7.73 1.46 -15.31
C GLU A 259 -8.79 2.43 -14.75
N TRP A 260 -9.72 1.92 -13.94
CA TRP A 260 -10.71 2.76 -13.24
C TRP A 260 -10.05 3.74 -12.27
N ILE A 261 -9.08 3.29 -11.47
CA ILE A 261 -8.31 4.17 -10.57
C ILE A 261 -7.57 5.24 -11.38
N VAL A 262 -6.91 4.90 -12.49
CA VAL A 262 -6.23 5.88 -13.37
C VAL A 262 -7.24 6.89 -13.92
N TRP A 263 -8.39 6.42 -14.38
CA TRP A 263 -9.44 7.28 -14.94
C TRP A 263 -9.99 8.26 -13.90
N ILE A 264 -10.45 7.77 -12.74
CA ILE A 264 -11.03 8.61 -11.70
C ILE A 264 -9.98 9.57 -11.13
N THR A 265 -8.72 9.14 -11.04
CA THR A 265 -7.65 10.00 -10.57
C THR A 265 -7.22 11.07 -11.57
N ASN A 266 -7.37 10.84 -12.87
CA ASN A 266 -7.11 11.88 -13.88
C ASN A 266 -8.26 12.88 -14.00
N LEU A 267 -9.52 12.47 -13.80
CA LEU A 267 -10.65 13.40 -13.74
C LEU A 267 -10.49 14.48 -12.65
N ILE A 268 -9.80 14.14 -11.57
CA ILE A 268 -9.55 15.03 -10.42
C ILE A 268 -8.46 16.06 -10.71
N LYS A 269 -7.67 15.91 -11.80
CA LYS A 269 -6.62 16.88 -12.17
C LYS A 269 -7.17 18.12 -12.89
N CYS A 270 -8.44 18.12 -13.28
CA CYS A 270 -9.15 19.20 -13.97
C CYS A 270 -9.96 20.04 -12.97
#